data_AF-A0A3D0G4C9-F1
#
_entry.id   AF-A0A3D0G4C9-F1
#
_cell.length_a   1.000
_cell.length_b   1.000
_cell.length_c   1.000
_cell.angle_alpha   90.00
_cell.angle_beta   90.00
_cell.angle_gamma   90.00
#
_symmetry.space_group_name_H-M   'P 1'
#
loop_
_entity.id
_entity.type
_entity.pdbx_description
1 polymer ?
#
loop_
_entity_poly.entity_id
_entity_poly.type
_entity_poly.pdbx_seq_one_letter_code
_entity_poly.pdbx_strand_id
1 'polypeptide(L)'
;MKEHTKAVLEACTGQMVALGMSRLRRNLAVWRMNEDMLGGVGLQIQLRANRVRVVPIAHVVWEPVERLVALGQGRDYRPWQTHGVTRSSAVSPGRRIGSLDFKEPEIDGMMLERFSRHAQQSVVPQVLELADERALLSFVRSGSVRTPRKAEYVLAIRAMQERSFDLGGDLGRLLTATGSDQSKRRIVDFHSVLSQSQDARAILGLGQGARA
;
A
#
# COMPACT_ATOMS: atom_id res chain seq x y z
N MET A 1 -8.11 23.25 -4.40
CA MET A 1 -6.92 22.86 -5.21
C MET A 1 -6.93 23.71 -6.46
N LYS A 2 -5.81 24.38 -6.81
CA LYS A 2 -5.70 25.23 -8.01
C LYS A 2 -5.96 24.40 -9.28
N GLU A 3 -6.51 25.02 -10.33
CA GLU A 3 -6.81 24.34 -11.61
C GLU A 3 -5.56 23.71 -12.23
N HIS A 4 -4.45 24.45 -12.28
CA HIS A 4 -3.19 23.91 -12.79
C HIS A 4 -2.72 22.65 -12.02
N THR A 5 -2.89 22.59 -10.69
CA THR A 5 -2.57 21.39 -9.91
C THR A 5 -3.43 20.19 -10.29
N LYS A 6 -4.74 20.40 -10.52
CA LYS A 6 -5.63 19.33 -10.98
C LYS A 6 -5.20 18.84 -12.36
N ALA A 7 -4.92 19.77 -13.27
CA ALA A 7 -4.51 19.47 -14.63
C ALA A 7 -3.18 18.68 -14.67
N VAL A 8 -2.18 19.08 -13.87
CA VAL A 8 -0.91 18.34 -13.74
C VAL A 8 -1.13 16.91 -13.23
N LEU A 9 -1.96 16.73 -12.20
CA LEU A 9 -2.29 15.41 -11.65
C LEU A 9 -3.01 14.53 -12.67
N GLU A 10 -3.96 15.10 -13.41
CA GLU A 10 -4.72 14.40 -14.44
C GLU A 10 -3.84 14.00 -15.63
N ALA A 11 -2.95 14.89 -16.07
CA ALA A 11 -2.00 14.59 -17.13
C ALA A 11 -0.99 13.50 -16.72
N CYS A 12 -0.42 13.58 -15.51
CA CYS A 12 0.47 12.53 -15.00
C CYS A 12 -0.27 11.18 -14.87
N THR A 13 -1.48 11.19 -14.30
CA THR A 13 -2.28 9.95 -14.22
C THR A 13 -2.66 9.43 -15.60
N GLY A 14 -2.93 10.32 -16.56
CA GLY A 14 -3.16 9.97 -17.96
C GLY A 14 -1.97 9.26 -18.59
N GLN A 15 -0.73 9.68 -18.29
CA GLN A 15 0.47 8.95 -18.70
C GLN A 15 0.48 7.52 -18.14
N MET A 16 0.11 7.32 -16.87
CA MET A 16 0.04 5.98 -16.28
C MET A 16 -1.06 5.11 -16.92
N VAL A 17 -2.20 5.72 -17.27
CA VAL A 17 -3.27 5.02 -18.00
C VAL A 17 -2.81 4.61 -19.39
N ALA A 18 -2.06 5.45 -20.10
CA ALA A 18 -1.46 5.12 -21.38
C ALA A 18 -0.47 3.94 -21.30
N LEU A 19 0.07 3.64 -20.10
CA LEU A 19 0.90 2.47 -19.83
C LEU A 19 0.11 1.20 -19.47
N GLY A 20 -1.22 1.22 -19.60
CA GLY A 20 -2.09 0.08 -19.30
C GLY A 20 -2.57 0.00 -17.86
N MET A 21 -2.36 1.03 -17.03
CA MET A 21 -2.93 1.09 -15.68
C MET A 21 -4.38 1.60 -15.71
N SER A 22 -5.18 1.21 -14.73
CA SER A 22 -6.50 1.76 -14.48
C SER A 22 -6.43 2.97 -13.56
N ARG A 23 -7.12 4.06 -13.92
CA ARG A 23 -7.23 5.24 -13.06
C ARG A 23 -8.21 4.96 -11.91
N LEU A 24 -7.72 5.05 -10.67
CA LEU A 24 -8.54 4.93 -9.46
C LEU A 24 -9.03 6.30 -8.96
N ARG A 25 -8.15 7.30 -8.99
CA ARG A 25 -8.41 8.70 -8.62
C ARG A 25 -7.44 9.62 -9.34
N ARG A 26 -7.61 10.94 -9.22
CA ARG A 26 -6.74 11.96 -9.87
C ARG A 26 -5.24 11.79 -9.61
N ASN A 27 -4.86 11.11 -8.54
CA ASN A 27 -3.47 10.96 -8.12
C ASN A 27 -3.08 9.50 -7.86
N LEU A 28 -3.79 8.53 -8.43
CA LEU A 28 -3.46 7.12 -8.27
C LEU A 28 -3.96 6.32 -9.47
N ALA A 29 -3.02 5.66 -10.13
CA ALA A 29 -3.27 4.63 -11.13
C ALA A 29 -2.86 3.28 -10.56
N VAL A 30 -3.61 2.23 -10.87
CA VAL A 30 -3.42 0.87 -10.32
C VAL A 30 -3.51 -0.17 -11.42
N TRP A 31 -2.91 -1.33 -11.22
CA TRP A 31 -3.10 -2.50 -12.08
C TRP A 31 -3.13 -3.77 -11.24
N ARG A 32 -3.76 -4.81 -11.80
CA ARG A 32 -3.77 -6.12 -11.18
C ARG A 32 -2.45 -6.83 -11.47
N MET A 33 -1.74 -7.22 -10.40
CA MET A 33 -0.49 -7.99 -10.51
C MET A 33 -0.77 -9.49 -10.52
N ASN A 34 -1.69 -9.94 -9.67
CA ASN A 34 -2.18 -11.31 -9.60
C ASN A 34 -3.60 -11.34 -9.00
N GLU A 35 -4.11 -12.52 -8.64
CA GLU A 35 -5.47 -12.66 -8.09
C GLU A 35 -5.68 -11.87 -6.80
N ASP A 36 -4.65 -11.76 -5.96
CA ASP A 36 -4.72 -11.20 -4.60
C ASP A 36 -4.04 -9.83 -4.45
N MET A 37 -3.31 -9.36 -5.46
CA MET A 37 -2.46 -8.17 -5.36
C MET A 37 -2.71 -7.14 -6.46
N LEU A 38 -2.72 -5.89 -6.01
CA LEU A 38 -2.76 -4.70 -6.85
C LEU A 38 -1.46 -3.91 -6.69
N GLY A 39 -0.87 -3.56 -7.84
CA GLY A 39 0.21 -2.59 -7.92
C GLY A 39 -0.37 -1.20 -8.20
N GLY A 40 0.35 -0.14 -7.82
CA GLY A 40 -0.08 1.20 -8.14
C GLY A 40 1.02 2.26 -8.10
N VAL A 41 0.76 3.35 -8.82
CA VAL A 41 1.55 4.58 -8.81
C VAL A 41 0.68 5.71 -8.31
N GLY A 42 0.95 6.15 -7.08
CA GLY A 42 0.33 7.30 -6.45
C GLY A 42 1.14 8.56 -6.66
N LEU A 43 0.50 9.73 -6.64
CA LEU A 43 1.14 11.01 -6.80
C LEU A 43 0.97 11.83 -5.52
N GLN A 44 2.09 12.18 -4.89
CA GLN A 44 2.15 13.23 -3.89
C GLN A 44 2.52 14.56 -4.55
N ILE A 45 1.92 15.64 -4.07
CA ILE A 45 2.20 16.98 -4.58
C ILE A 45 2.81 17.85 -3.48
N GLN A 46 3.72 18.72 -3.88
CA GLN A 46 4.18 19.85 -3.07
C GLN A 46 3.94 21.14 -3.86
N LEU A 47 3.11 22.01 -3.31
CA LEU A 47 2.79 23.30 -3.93
C LEU A 47 3.91 24.29 -3.66
N ARG A 48 4.31 25.03 -4.69
CA ARG A 48 5.25 26.16 -4.60
C ARG A 48 4.67 27.34 -5.38
N ALA A 49 5.22 28.54 -5.15
CA ALA A 49 4.64 29.81 -5.61
C ALA A 49 4.14 29.81 -7.08
N ASN A 50 4.89 29.20 -7.99
CA ASN A 50 4.58 29.13 -9.43
C ASN A 50 4.80 27.74 -10.04
N ARG A 51 4.79 26.69 -9.22
CA ARG A 51 5.02 25.32 -9.70
C ARG A 51 4.37 24.27 -8.81
N VAL A 52 4.03 23.15 -9.41
CA VAL A 52 3.56 21.94 -8.75
C VAL A 52 4.67 20.90 -8.85
N ARG A 53 5.23 20.53 -7.71
CA ARG A 53 6.15 19.40 -7.63
C ARG A 53 5.37 18.12 -7.45
N VAL A 54 5.54 17.17 -8.36
CA VAL A 54 4.95 15.82 -8.30
C VAL A 54 6.02 14.83 -7.86
N VAL A 55 5.67 14.00 -6.90
CA VAL A 55 6.48 12.87 -6.44
C VAL A 55 5.65 11.60 -6.67
N PRO A 56 6.02 10.74 -7.64
CA PRO A 56 5.38 9.45 -7.78
C PRO A 56 5.79 8.53 -6.62
N ILE A 57 4.87 7.66 -6.23
CA ILE A 57 4.98 6.79 -5.07
C ILE A 57 4.48 5.43 -5.49
N ALA A 58 5.29 4.40 -5.23
CA ALA A 58 4.87 3.04 -5.47
C ALA A 58 3.84 2.61 -4.40
N HIS A 59 2.88 1.80 -4.81
CA HIS A 59 1.89 1.23 -3.94
C HIS A 59 1.78 -0.26 -4.24
N VAL A 60 1.77 -1.07 -3.18
CA VAL A 60 1.37 -2.48 -3.24
C VAL A 60 0.22 -2.66 -2.26
N VAL A 61 -0.82 -3.34 -2.72
CA VAL A 61 -1.94 -3.78 -1.91
C VAL A 61 -2.07 -5.28 -2.08
N TRP A 62 -1.89 -6.00 -0.98
CA TRP A 62 -2.17 -7.44 -0.91
C TRP A 62 -3.49 -7.62 -0.18
N GLU A 63 -4.55 -7.94 -0.91
CA GLU A 63 -5.93 -7.86 -0.42
C GLU A 63 -6.19 -8.76 0.81
N PRO A 64 -5.77 -10.04 0.84
CA PRO A 64 -5.88 -10.87 2.04
C PRO A 64 -5.23 -10.24 3.27
N VAL A 65 -4.03 -9.67 3.14
CA VAL A 65 -3.34 -8.99 4.25
C VAL A 65 -4.10 -7.74 4.69
N GLU A 66 -4.56 -6.90 3.77
CA GLU A 66 -5.36 -5.72 4.14
C GLU A 66 -6.67 -6.10 4.83
N ARG A 67 -7.31 -7.20 4.41
CA ARG A 67 -8.52 -7.73 5.05
C ARG A 67 -8.24 -8.19 6.48
N LEU A 68 -7.16 -8.95 6.69
CA LEU A 68 -6.73 -9.33 8.04
C LEU A 68 -6.42 -8.09 8.89
N VAL A 69 -5.70 -7.11 8.34
CA VAL A 69 -5.39 -5.87 9.05
C VAL A 69 -6.67 -5.11 9.43
N ALA A 70 -7.65 -5.01 8.54
CA ALA A 70 -8.93 -4.35 8.83
C ALA A 70 -9.72 -5.11 9.92
N LEU A 71 -9.82 -6.43 9.80
CA LEU A 71 -10.50 -7.29 10.78
C LEU A 71 -9.89 -7.18 12.17
N GLY A 72 -8.57 -7.34 12.30
CA GLY A 72 -7.87 -7.22 13.59
C GLY A 72 -7.97 -5.83 14.21
N GLN A 73 -8.39 -4.82 13.44
CA GLN A 73 -8.62 -3.45 13.91
C GLN A 73 -10.10 -3.14 14.18
N GLY A 74 -11.00 -4.11 13.99
CA GLY A 74 -12.45 -3.91 14.11
C GLY A 74 -12.97 -2.92 13.07
N ARG A 75 -12.46 -2.96 11.83
CA ARG A 75 -12.85 -2.07 10.74
C ARG A 75 -13.32 -2.85 9.54
N ASP A 76 -14.28 -2.27 8.82
CA ASP A 76 -14.68 -2.80 7.52
C ASP A 76 -13.57 -2.61 6.50
N TYR A 77 -13.16 -3.71 5.88
CA TYR A 77 -12.29 -3.65 4.72
C TYR A 77 -13.06 -3.05 3.53
N ARG A 78 -12.44 -2.09 2.85
CA ARG A 78 -12.93 -1.57 1.57
C ARG A 78 -11.92 -1.95 0.50
N PRO A 79 -12.32 -2.67 -0.56
CA PRO A 79 -11.44 -2.98 -1.67
C PRO A 79 -10.99 -1.74 -2.45
N TRP A 80 -9.90 -1.85 -3.21
CA TRP A 80 -9.54 -0.88 -4.23
C TRP A 80 -10.41 -1.10 -5.47
N GLN A 81 -11.60 -0.51 -5.47
CA GLN A 81 -12.47 -0.50 -6.64
C GLN A 81 -12.20 0.73 -7.48
N THR A 82 -12.22 0.59 -8.81
CA THR A 82 -11.99 1.63 -9.83
C THR A 82 -12.77 2.93 -9.57
N HIS A 83 -13.87 2.90 -8.81
CA HIS A 83 -14.75 4.04 -8.52
C HIS A 83 -15.00 4.28 -7.01
N GLY A 84 -14.28 3.58 -6.11
CA GLY A 84 -14.48 3.63 -4.67
C GLY A 84 -13.46 4.50 -3.92
N VAL A 85 -13.92 5.25 -2.90
CA VAL A 85 -13.04 5.96 -1.96
C VAL A 85 -12.50 4.97 -0.92
N THR A 86 -11.30 4.45 -1.16
CA THR A 86 -10.66 3.51 -0.22
C THR A 86 -9.68 4.21 0.74
N ARG A 87 -9.81 3.93 2.04
CA ARG A 87 -8.89 4.35 3.12
C ARG A 87 -7.87 3.24 3.44
N SER A 88 -7.22 2.66 2.44
CA SER A 88 -6.21 1.61 2.69
C SER A 88 -4.88 2.22 3.15
N SER A 89 -4.15 1.48 3.98
CA SER A 89 -2.82 1.89 4.42
C SER A 89 -1.80 1.40 3.41
N ALA A 90 -1.42 2.30 2.50
CA ALA A 90 -0.41 2.03 1.50
C ALA A 90 0.93 1.64 2.12
N VAL A 91 1.53 0.56 1.63
CA VAL A 91 2.98 0.35 1.73
C VAL A 91 3.63 1.31 0.73
N SER A 92 3.87 2.54 1.17
CA SER A 92 4.63 3.53 0.43
C SER A 92 6.11 3.19 0.57
N PRO A 93 6.86 2.93 -0.53
CA PRO A 93 8.29 2.96 -0.47
C PRO A 93 8.77 4.37 -0.09
N GLY A 94 9.66 4.45 0.90
CA GLY A 94 10.55 5.60 1.10
C GLY A 94 11.94 5.24 0.53
N ARG A 95 12.86 6.15 0.19
CA ARG A 95 12.87 7.62 0.12
C ARG A 95 13.68 7.98 -1.14
N ARG A 96 13.16 8.93 -1.94
CA ARG A 96 13.70 9.48 -3.21
C ARG A 96 13.37 8.69 -4.48
N ILE A 97 12.07 8.50 -4.72
CA ILE A 97 11.57 8.60 -6.10
C ILE A 97 11.73 10.08 -6.49
N GLY A 98 12.32 10.35 -7.64
CA GLY A 98 12.66 11.69 -8.11
C GLY A 98 11.41 12.58 -8.20
N SER A 99 11.58 13.86 -7.89
CA SER A 99 10.48 14.83 -7.99
C SER A 99 10.51 15.53 -9.35
N LEU A 100 9.33 15.78 -9.91
CA LEU A 100 9.16 16.46 -11.19
C LEU A 100 8.44 17.79 -10.97
N ASP A 101 9.06 18.89 -11.38
CA ASP A 101 8.51 20.23 -11.21
C ASP A 101 7.77 20.65 -12.49
N PHE A 102 6.45 20.87 -12.38
CA PHE A 102 5.61 21.44 -13.44
C PHE A 102 5.40 22.92 -13.15
N LYS A 103 5.87 23.80 -14.04
CA LYS A 103 5.73 25.25 -13.87
C LYS A 103 4.35 25.71 -14.35
N GLU A 104 3.71 26.61 -13.61
CA GLU A 104 2.49 27.28 -14.08
C GLU A 104 2.80 28.17 -15.30
N PRO A 105 1.86 28.33 -16.27
CA PRO A 105 0.51 27.77 -16.31
C PRO A 105 0.38 26.47 -17.14
N GLU A 106 1.39 26.11 -17.92
CA GLU A 106 1.30 25.04 -18.93
C GLU A 106 1.83 23.69 -18.42
N ILE A 107 1.30 22.61 -19.00
CA ILE A 107 1.80 21.27 -18.76
C ILE A 107 2.79 20.94 -19.88
N ASP A 108 4.07 21.01 -19.55
CA ASP A 108 5.16 20.68 -20.48
C ASP A 108 5.14 19.18 -20.84
N GLY A 109 4.98 18.89 -22.14
CA GLY A 109 4.98 17.52 -22.68
C GLY A 109 6.28 16.77 -22.39
N MET A 110 7.45 17.45 -22.44
CA MET A 110 8.73 16.83 -22.10
C MET A 110 8.78 16.39 -20.63
N MET A 111 8.11 17.14 -19.74
CA MET A 111 8.01 16.78 -18.32
C MET A 111 7.07 15.60 -18.10
N LEU A 112 6.00 15.47 -18.89
CA LEU A 112 5.13 14.29 -18.89
C LEU A 112 5.86 13.03 -19.39
N GLU A 113 6.67 13.15 -20.44
CA GLU A 113 7.50 12.03 -20.92
C GLU A 113 8.54 11.62 -19.88
N ARG A 114 9.20 12.59 -19.24
CA ARG A 114 10.12 12.33 -18.12
C ARG A 114 9.41 11.65 -16.96
N PHE A 115 8.19 12.08 -16.65
CA PHE A 115 7.34 11.43 -15.65
C PHE A 115 7.05 9.97 -16.02
N SER A 116 6.58 9.71 -17.25
CA SER A 116 6.26 8.37 -17.73
C SER A 116 7.47 7.44 -17.67
N ARG A 117 8.61 7.90 -18.20
CA ARG A 117 9.89 7.17 -18.15
C ARG A 117 10.33 6.89 -16.71
N HIS A 118 10.23 7.88 -15.82
CA HIS A 118 10.60 7.71 -14.42
C HIS A 118 9.70 6.70 -13.70
N ALA A 119 8.39 6.74 -13.95
CA ALA A 119 7.46 5.77 -13.40
C ALA A 119 7.79 4.34 -13.89
N GLN A 120 8.05 4.15 -15.19
CA GLN A 120 8.41 2.85 -15.76
C GLN A 120 9.77 2.31 -15.26
N GLN A 121 10.78 3.17 -15.14
CA GLN A 121 12.15 2.74 -14.83
C GLN A 121 12.43 2.64 -13.34
N SER A 122 11.68 3.35 -12.49
CA SER A 122 11.99 3.43 -11.06
C SER A 122 10.84 3.00 -10.17
N VAL A 123 9.60 3.33 -10.52
CA VAL A 123 8.46 3.13 -9.61
C VAL A 123 7.81 1.77 -9.84
N VAL A 124 7.50 1.42 -11.09
CA VAL A 124 6.91 0.11 -11.43
C VAL A 124 7.83 -1.05 -10.99
N PRO A 125 9.16 -1.02 -11.21
CA PRO A 125 10.04 -2.07 -10.72
C PRO A 125 10.00 -2.22 -9.20
N GLN A 126 9.93 -1.12 -8.44
CA GLN A 126 9.77 -1.16 -6.99
C GLN A 126 8.43 -1.78 -6.56
N VAL A 127 7.35 -1.49 -7.29
CA VAL A 127 6.05 -2.15 -7.04
C VAL A 127 6.15 -3.65 -7.26
N LEU A 128 6.79 -4.07 -8.36
CA LEU A 128 6.95 -5.48 -8.70
C LEU A 128 7.87 -6.22 -7.71
N GLU A 129 8.95 -5.58 -7.25
CA GLU A 129 9.83 -6.13 -6.21
C GLU A 129 9.05 -6.35 -4.89
N LEU A 130 8.20 -5.40 -4.52
CA LEU A 130 7.35 -5.47 -3.33
C LEU A 130 6.13 -6.39 -3.49
N ALA A 131 5.91 -6.97 -4.69
CA ALA A 131 4.90 -8.01 -4.89
C ALA A 131 5.35 -9.38 -4.33
N ASP A 132 6.65 -9.57 -4.08
CA ASP A 132 7.14 -10.73 -3.33
C ASP A 132 6.83 -10.57 -1.84
N GLU A 133 6.15 -11.55 -1.25
CA GLU A 133 5.73 -11.52 0.16
C GLU A 133 6.90 -11.39 1.15
N ARG A 134 8.06 -11.98 0.83
CA ARG A 134 9.28 -11.90 1.65
C ARG A 134 9.91 -10.52 1.53
N ALA A 135 9.93 -9.95 0.32
CA ALA A 135 10.40 -8.58 0.10
C ALA A 135 9.50 -7.58 0.84
N LEU A 136 8.17 -7.76 0.76
CA LEU A 136 7.19 -6.96 1.48
C LEU A 136 7.40 -7.04 2.99
N LEU A 137 7.58 -8.24 3.54
CA LEU A 137 7.83 -8.43 4.97
C LEU A 137 9.14 -7.77 5.42
N SER A 138 10.22 -7.97 4.65
CA SER A 138 11.54 -7.36 4.91
C SER A 138 11.42 -5.84 4.90
N PHE A 139 10.70 -5.30 3.92
CA PHE A 139 10.45 -3.87 3.77
C PHE A 139 9.65 -3.29 4.94
N VAL A 140 8.58 -3.96 5.38
CA VAL A 140 7.82 -3.55 6.58
C VAL A 140 8.74 -3.58 7.81
N ARG A 141 9.55 -4.63 7.97
CA ARG A 141 10.47 -4.81 9.13
C ARG A 141 11.62 -3.81 9.17
N SER A 142 12.17 -3.37 8.04
CA SER A 142 13.29 -2.42 8.01
C SER A 142 12.94 -1.02 8.52
N GLY A 143 11.64 -0.70 8.66
CA GLY A 143 11.21 0.59 9.24
C GLY A 143 11.41 1.79 8.31
N SER A 144 11.72 1.53 7.04
CA SER A 144 11.65 2.50 5.95
C SER A 144 10.24 3.09 5.78
N VAL A 145 9.21 2.40 6.28
CA VAL A 145 7.82 2.85 6.33
C VAL A 145 7.50 3.47 7.69
N ARG A 146 7.15 4.76 7.68
CA ARG A 146 6.43 5.40 8.80
C ARG A 146 4.96 4.99 8.80
N THR A 147 4.68 3.70 8.94
CA THR A 147 3.31 3.21 9.13
C THR A 147 3.01 3.15 10.63
N PRO A 148 1.96 3.82 11.13
CA PRO A 148 1.61 3.80 12.56
C PRO A 148 1.16 2.43 13.10
N ARG A 149 1.24 1.36 12.28
CA ARG A 149 0.67 0.02 12.49
C ARG A 149 1.57 -1.10 11.95
N LYS A 150 2.87 -0.90 12.01
CA LYS A 150 3.88 -1.79 11.42
C LYS A 150 3.80 -3.22 11.98
N ALA A 151 3.57 -3.37 13.29
CA ALA A 151 3.52 -4.67 13.95
C ALA A 151 2.30 -5.49 13.49
N GLU A 152 1.14 -4.85 13.35
CA GLU A 152 -0.10 -5.46 12.86
C GLU A 152 0.07 -5.99 11.42
N TYR A 153 0.76 -5.24 10.56
CA TYR A 153 1.11 -5.69 9.21
C TYR A 153 2.08 -6.87 9.21
N VAL A 154 3.10 -6.86 10.07
CA VAL A 154 4.03 -8.00 10.20
C VAL A 154 3.26 -9.26 10.58
N LEU A 155 2.35 -9.18 11.56
CA LEU A 155 1.54 -10.31 11.99
C LEU A 155 0.59 -10.79 10.88
N ALA A 156 -0.08 -9.89 10.16
CA ALA A 156 -0.97 -10.27 9.06
C ALA A 156 -0.23 -10.93 7.89
N ILE A 157 0.94 -10.41 7.50
CA ILE A 157 1.78 -11.01 6.46
C ILE A 157 2.27 -12.40 6.89
N ARG A 158 2.69 -12.55 8.15
CA ARG A 158 3.10 -13.84 8.70
C ARG A 158 1.98 -14.85 8.73
N ALA A 159 0.79 -14.43 9.15
CA ALA A 159 -0.39 -15.29 9.15
C ALA A 159 -0.69 -15.84 7.74
N MET A 160 -0.57 -14.98 6.71
CA MET A 160 -0.74 -15.40 5.31
C MET A 160 0.34 -16.36 4.82
N GLN A 161 1.61 -16.10 5.17
CA GLN A 161 2.75 -16.94 4.78
C GLN A 161 2.69 -18.34 5.40
N GLU A 162 2.36 -18.39 6.69
CA GLU A 162 2.35 -19.64 7.47
C GLU A 162 0.98 -20.33 7.44
N ARG A 163 -0.03 -19.66 6.86
CA ARG A 163 -1.44 -20.10 6.88
C ARG A 163 -1.85 -20.51 8.29
N SER A 164 -1.52 -19.69 9.27
CA SER A 164 -1.71 -19.98 10.69
C SER A 164 -1.80 -18.70 11.53
N PHE A 165 -2.48 -18.79 12.68
CA PHE A 165 -2.43 -17.75 13.72
C PHE A 165 -1.53 -18.11 14.90
N ASP A 166 -0.85 -19.27 14.85
CA ASP A 166 0.18 -19.68 15.81
C ASP A 166 1.49 -18.90 15.60
N LEU A 167 1.42 -17.59 15.87
CA LEU A 167 2.49 -16.63 15.62
C LEU A 167 3.21 -16.22 16.90
N GLY A 168 3.20 -17.07 17.95
CA GLY A 168 3.70 -16.73 19.28
C GLY A 168 5.14 -16.19 19.28
N GLY A 169 6.01 -16.78 18.45
CA GLY A 169 7.39 -16.32 18.28
C GLY A 169 7.51 -14.94 17.63
N ASP A 170 6.69 -14.64 16.61
CA ASP A 170 6.67 -13.32 15.98
C ASP A 170 6.02 -12.26 16.88
N LEU A 171 4.93 -12.61 17.57
CA LEU A 171 4.29 -11.75 18.57
C LEU A 171 5.26 -11.37 19.69
N GLY A 172 5.94 -12.35 20.29
CA GLY A 172 6.92 -12.10 21.35
C GLY A 172 8.03 -11.14 20.92
N ARG A 173 8.61 -11.35 19.72
CA ARG A 173 9.64 -10.45 19.16
C ARG A 173 9.13 -9.02 18.99
N LEU A 174 7.90 -8.84 18.48
CA LEU A 174 7.30 -7.52 18.27
C LEU A 174 7.01 -6.80 19.59
N LEU A 175 6.56 -7.53 20.61
CA LEU A 175 6.32 -6.97 21.94
C LEU A 175 7.62 -6.53 22.62
N THR A 176 8.71 -7.30 22.49
CA THR A 176 10.04 -6.91 22.99
C THR A 176 10.58 -5.67 22.28
N ALA A 177 10.38 -5.55 20.96
CA ALA A 177 10.84 -4.40 20.18
C ALA A 177 9.99 -3.14 20.38
N THR A 178 8.79 -3.25 20.96
CA THR A 178 7.85 -2.14 21.13
C THR A 178 8.05 -1.49 22.51
N GLY A 179 8.48 -0.23 22.56
CA GLY A 179 8.76 0.46 23.82
C GLY A 179 7.53 0.91 24.62
N SER A 180 6.38 1.13 23.97
CA SER A 180 5.16 1.67 24.59
C SER A 180 4.17 0.57 24.99
N ASP A 181 3.74 0.54 26.25
CA ASP A 181 2.76 -0.44 26.73
C ASP A 181 1.40 -0.32 26.05
N GLN A 182 0.97 0.90 25.68
CA GLN A 182 -0.24 1.10 24.89
C GLN A 182 -0.12 0.44 23.51
N SER A 183 1.06 0.51 22.89
CA SER A 183 1.32 -0.11 21.59
C SER A 183 1.40 -1.64 21.72
N LYS A 184 2.03 -2.16 22.78
CA LYS A 184 2.05 -3.60 23.08
C LYS A 184 0.64 -4.16 23.24
N ARG A 185 -0.22 -3.51 24.04
CA ARG A 185 -1.62 -3.93 24.22
C ARG A 185 -2.36 -4.00 22.89
N ARG A 186 -2.22 -2.97 22.05
CA ARG A 186 -2.82 -2.96 20.71
C ARG A 186 -2.38 -4.15 19.85
N ILE A 187 -1.11 -4.53 19.89
CA ILE A 187 -0.58 -5.67 19.13
C ILE A 187 -1.18 -6.99 19.65
N VAL A 188 -1.27 -7.14 20.98
CA VAL A 188 -1.90 -8.31 21.61
C VAL A 188 -3.38 -8.39 21.24
N ASP A 189 -4.12 -7.29 21.38
CA ASP A 189 -5.55 -7.22 21.06
C ASP A 189 -5.78 -7.58 19.58
N PHE A 190 -4.96 -7.02 18.68
CA PHE A 190 -4.99 -7.31 17.26
C PHE A 190 -4.82 -8.81 16.98
N HIS A 191 -3.80 -9.45 17.58
CA HIS A 191 -3.54 -10.89 17.41
C HIS A 191 -4.67 -11.75 18.01
N SER A 192 -5.20 -11.36 19.17
CA SER A 192 -6.34 -12.04 19.80
C SER A 192 -7.59 -12.00 18.92
N VAL A 193 -7.92 -10.85 18.34
CA VAL A 193 -9.07 -10.71 17.43
C VAL A 193 -8.93 -11.63 16.22
N LEU A 194 -7.74 -11.65 15.60
CA LEU A 194 -7.51 -12.49 14.42
C LEU A 194 -7.58 -14.00 14.72
N SER A 195 -6.92 -14.44 15.79
CA SER A 195 -6.87 -15.87 16.16
C SER A 195 -8.25 -16.47 16.47
N GLN A 196 -9.19 -15.64 16.95
CA GLN A 196 -10.55 -16.02 17.32
C GLN A 196 -11.57 -15.81 16.17
N SER A 197 -11.23 -15.06 15.13
CA SER A 197 -12.16 -14.71 14.05
C SER A 197 -12.31 -15.84 13.01
N GLN A 198 -13.55 -16.26 12.78
CA GLN A 198 -13.88 -17.20 11.70
C GLN A 198 -13.60 -16.61 10.31
N ASP A 199 -13.88 -15.31 10.11
CA ASP A 199 -13.59 -14.61 8.85
C ASP A 199 -12.09 -14.57 8.56
N ALA A 200 -11.28 -14.32 9.60
CA ALA A 200 -9.83 -14.33 9.48
C ALA A 200 -9.31 -15.71 9.09
N ARG A 201 -9.87 -16.78 9.69
CA ARG A 201 -9.56 -18.17 9.31
C ARG A 201 -9.99 -18.48 7.87
N ALA A 202 -11.16 -18.02 7.45
CA ALA A 202 -11.62 -18.18 6.07
C ALA A 202 -10.68 -17.48 5.06
N ILE A 203 -10.17 -16.29 5.37
CA ILE A 203 -9.15 -15.59 4.55
C ILE A 203 -7.86 -16.41 4.43
N LEU A 204 -7.45 -17.08 5.51
CA LEU A 204 -6.29 -17.97 5.48
C LEU A 204 -6.55 -19.30 4.75
N GLY A 205 -7.80 -19.61 4.39
CA GLY A 205 -8.19 -20.93 3.87
C GLY A 205 -8.34 -22.01 4.95
N LEU A 206 -8.33 -21.60 6.22
CA LEU A 206 -8.47 -22.47 7.39
C LEU A 206 -9.96 -22.64 7.74
N GLY A 207 -10.73 -23.28 6.87
CA GLY A 207 -12.18 -23.35 7.07
C GLY A 207 -12.95 -24.36 6.23
N GLN A 208 -12.27 -25.17 5.40
CA GLN A 208 -12.90 -26.29 4.71
C GLN A 208 -12.27 -27.61 5.14
N GLY A 209 -12.73 -28.08 6.30
CA GLY A 209 -12.68 -29.48 6.71
C GLY A 209 -13.99 -29.81 7.42
N ALA A 210 -14.73 -30.77 6.87
CA ALA A 210 -16.02 -31.32 7.34
C ALA A 210 -17.31 -30.56 6.95
N ARG A 211 -17.68 -30.62 5.67
CA ARG A 211 -19.02 -31.13 5.32
C ARG A 211 -18.83 -32.45 4.58
N ALA A 212 -19.60 -33.43 5.04
CA ALA A 212 -19.52 -34.86 4.77
C ALA A 212 -19.61 -35.23 3.28
#